data_AF-A0A8I2YX53-F1
#
_entry.id   AF-A0A8I2YX53-F1
#
_cell.length_a   1.000
_cell.length_b   1.000
_cell.length_c   1.000
_cell.angle_alpha   90.00
_cell.angle_beta   90.00
_cell.angle_gamma   90.00
#
_symmetry.space_group_name_H-M   'P 1'
#
loop_
_entity.id
_entity.type
_entity.pdbx_description
1 polymer ?
#
loop_
_entity_poly.entity_id
_entity_poly.type
_entity_poly.pdbx_seq_one_letter_code
_entity_poly.pdbx_strand_id
1 'polypeptide(L)'
;MSSNKLPLDRGLLRNGLCTAWILAVLWLELGAFRFALHYCRWPDTRQPQIPGSRIVRILVIADPQIIDRHSYPGRGPLLSTLSQYFVDLNLRKSWDSAFHRLRPHAVVVLGDMMDSGRLSMSNTEYEAYFKRYQSIFNMGDSPPPVYYLPGNHDVGLGNLPQFSLEAHMRYISHFGSRNYRRTVGNHTLVFIDAPALVEEDVLRAESGHTFDSWPALSNGPVEFVKQTASAGSLGPIVLFTHIPLSRPSDASCGPLREKGTIRQGYGFGYQNTLVDGTTEFLLQSLKPSLVMSGDDHDYCEYEHTIASSDEKIQEVTVKSISMAMGIRRPGFQLLSLISTVPSPDHITQMPVPPPLHALCLMPDQLGTYFYIYIPLILLTLVVLLAFNITRANGGIRYQTWGTKHSRQGTPEPPHELTRGNSSHAADAESFLPEPASKPREHCSRGRSYSSPWIWRFSLAGHRRRITLPNPFGICQRSRVDRRSSQRDVGGLVGFLQDVGMVAWPPILVFLGISFWVMRW
;
A
#
# COMPACT_ATOMS: atom_id res chain seq x y z
N MET A 1 7.68 -8.71 -54.33
CA MET A 1 6.73 -8.69 -53.18
C MET A 1 7.25 -7.70 -52.15
N SER A 2 6.77 -6.45 -52.18
CA SER A 2 7.09 -5.44 -51.17
C SER A 2 6.03 -5.51 -50.07
N SER A 3 6.42 -5.96 -48.89
CA SER A 3 5.57 -5.93 -47.69
C SER A 3 5.36 -4.47 -47.28
N ASN A 4 4.29 -3.84 -47.76
CA ASN A 4 3.77 -2.58 -47.23
C ASN A 4 3.31 -2.78 -45.78
N LYS A 5 4.25 -2.74 -44.82
CA LYS A 5 3.89 -2.59 -43.40
C LYS A 5 3.37 -1.17 -43.23
N LEU A 6 2.06 -1.01 -43.05
CA LEU A 6 1.49 0.28 -42.65
C LEU A 6 2.24 0.77 -41.39
N PRO A 7 2.75 2.02 -41.38
CA PRO A 7 3.41 2.55 -40.20
C PRO A 7 2.40 2.56 -39.04
N LEU A 8 2.79 1.99 -37.90
CA LEU A 8 1.99 1.95 -36.69
C LEU A 8 1.52 3.38 -36.36
N ASP A 9 0.21 3.60 -36.19
CA ASP A 9 -0.31 4.94 -35.92
C ASP A 9 0.17 5.44 -34.54
N ARG A 10 0.73 6.66 -34.52
CA ARG A 10 1.24 7.31 -33.30
C ARG A 10 0.12 7.48 -32.28
N GLY A 11 -1.10 7.79 -32.74
CA GLY A 11 -2.27 7.91 -31.88
C GLY A 11 -2.63 6.57 -31.24
N LEU A 12 -2.73 5.52 -32.04
CA LEU A 12 -3.03 4.17 -31.58
C LEU A 12 -2.02 3.65 -30.54
N LEU A 13 -0.72 3.80 -30.78
CA LEU A 13 0.33 3.36 -29.84
C LEU A 13 0.22 4.09 -28.50
N ARG A 14 0.13 5.43 -28.53
CA ARG A 14 -0.02 6.24 -27.31
C ARG A 14 -1.26 5.85 -26.53
N ASN A 15 -2.40 5.75 -27.21
CA ASN A 15 -3.67 5.43 -26.56
C ASN A 15 -3.67 4.01 -26.00
N GLY A 16 -3.05 3.05 -26.70
CA GLY A 16 -2.86 1.68 -26.23
C GLY A 16 -2.01 1.61 -24.95
N LEU A 17 -0.83 2.25 -24.96
CA LEU A 17 0.05 2.31 -23.78
C LEU A 17 -0.63 3.02 -22.60
N CYS A 18 -1.29 4.16 -22.85
CA CYS A 18 -2.05 4.89 -21.85
C CYS A 18 -3.16 4.02 -21.21
N THR A 19 -3.95 3.33 -22.04
CA THR A 19 -5.02 2.44 -21.56
C THR A 19 -4.45 1.29 -20.73
N ALA A 20 -3.36 0.66 -21.20
CA ALA A 20 -2.69 -0.41 -20.47
C ALA A 20 -2.20 0.06 -19.09
N TRP A 21 -1.60 1.25 -19.01
CA TRP A 21 -1.14 1.83 -17.75
C TRP A 21 -2.30 2.16 -16.80
N ILE A 22 -3.39 2.74 -17.30
CA ILE A 22 -4.57 3.02 -16.47
C ILE A 22 -5.12 1.72 -15.87
N LEU A 23 -5.25 0.67 -16.68
CA LEU A 23 -5.72 -0.64 -16.21
C LEU A 23 -4.75 -1.26 -15.21
N ALA A 24 -3.44 -1.15 -15.45
CA ALA A 24 -2.41 -1.64 -14.54
C ALA A 24 -2.49 -0.94 -13.18
N VAL A 25 -2.57 0.40 -13.14
CA VAL A 25 -2.70 1.17 -11.89
C VAL A 25 -4.00 0.82 -11.17
N LEU A 26 -5.15 0.77 -11.86
CA LEU A 26 -6.42 0.40 -11.24
C LEU A 26 -6.38 -1.00 -10.62
N TRP A 27 -5.77 -1.95 -11.32
CA TRP A 27 -5.62 -3.32 -10.82
C TRP A 27 -4.65 -3.37 -9.64
N LEU A 28 -3.44 -2.83 -9.78
CA LEU A 28 -2.38 -2.99 -8.79
C LEU A 28 -2.64 -2.17 -7.51
N GLU A 29 -3.24 -0.98 -7.63
CA GLU A 29 -3.51 -0.14 -6.46
C GLU A 29 -4.84 -0.45 -5.76
N LEU A 30 -5.85 -0.96 -6.47
CA LEU A 30 -7.16 -1.28 -5.87
C LEU A 30 -7.55 -2.74 -6.05
N GLY A 31 -7.55 -3.22 -7.30
CA GLY A 31 -8.00 -4.57 -7.65
C GLY A 31 -7.29 -5.68 -6.87
N ALA A 32 -5.96 -5.61 -6.73
CA ALA A 32 -5.14 -6.58 -6.04
C ALA A 32 -5.49 -6.68 -4.54
N PHE A 33 -5.74 -5.56 -3.88
CA PHE A 33 -6.19 -5.54 -2.47
C PHE A 33 -7.58 -6.15 -2.34
N ARG A 34 -8.48 -5.87 -3.29
CA ARG A 34 -9.81 -6.49 -3.32
C ARG A 34 -9.74 -8.00 -3.52
N PHE A 35 -8.88 -8.43 -4.43
CA PHE A 35 -8.74 -9.82 -4.81
C PHE A 35 -7.97 -10.64 -3.77
N ALA A 36 -7.06 -10.04 -3.00
CA ALA A 36 -6.34 -10.70 -1.92
C ALA A 36 -7.29 -11.39 -0.92
N LEU A 37 -8.45 -10.79 -0.66
CA LEU A 37 -9.47 -11.37 0.21
C LEU A 37 -10.29 -12.51 -0.41
N HIS A 38 -10.18 -12.77 -1.71
CA HIS A 38 -10.99 -13.81 -2.37
C HIS A 38 -10.78 -15.19 -1.71
N TYR A 39 -9.55 -15.46 -1.28
CA TYR A 39 -9.16 -16.68 -0.58
C TYR A 39 -9.16 -16.52 0.97
N CYS A 40 -9.28 -15.29 1.47
CA CYS A 40 -9.37 -15.00 2.90
C CYS A 40 -10.82 -15.14 3.37
N ARG A 41 -11.12 -16.23 4.04
CA ARG A 41 -12.44 -16.48 4.64
C ARG A 41 -12.28 -16.80 6.12
N TRP A 42 -13.26 -16.38 6.91
CA TRP A 42 -13.33 -16.74 8.31
C TRP A 42 -13.27 -18.27 8.50
N PRO A 43 -12.42 -18.80 9.39
CA PRO A 43 -12.16 -20.23 9.49
C PRO A 43 -13.41 -21.04 9.91
N ASP A 44 -14.36 -20.43 10.63
CA ASP A 44 -15.64 -21.05 10.99
C ASP A 44 -16.48 -21.44 9.76
N THR A 45 -16.33 -20.73 8.63
CA THR A 45 -17.10 -21.02 7.41
C THR A 45 -16.72 -22.34 6.74
N ARG A 46 -15.59 -22.94 7.14
CA ARG A 46 -15.14 -24.25 6.65
C ARG A 46 -15.67 -25.41 7.49
N GLN A 47 -16.28 -25.13 8.64
CA GLN A 47 -16.80 -26.15 9.54
C GLN A 47 -18.31 -26.32 9.40
N PRO A 48 -18.85 -27.53 9.65
CA PRO A 48 -20.28 -27.74 9.77
C PRO A 48 -20.84 -26.86 10.89
N GLN A 49 -21.91 -26.13 10.61
CA GLN A 49 -22.56 -25.29 11.61
C GLN A 49 -23.19 -26.18 12.70
N ILE A 50 -22.75 -26.00 13.94
CA ILE A 50 -23.32 -26.71 15.09
C ILE A 50 -24.64 -26.01 15.47
N PRO A 51 -25.79 -26.70 15.47
CA PRO A 51 -27.06 -26.11 15.89
C PRO A 51 -26.97 -25.50 17.29
N GLY A 52 -27.47 -24.27 17.46
CA GLY A 52 -27.40 -23.56 18.75
C GLY A 52 -26.03 -22.98 19.10
N SER A 53 -25.05 -22.98 18.19
CA SER A 53 -23.77 -22.31 18.39
C SER A 53 -23.82 -20.80 18.07
N ARG A 54 -23.03 -20.02 18.81
CA ARG A 54 -22.75 -18.60 18.58
C ARG A 54 -21.27 -18.45 18.20
N ILE A 55 -21.01 -17.62 17.19
CA ILE A 55 -19.66 -17.43 16.65
C ILE A 55 -19.24 -15.98 16.85
N VAL A 56 -18.10 -15.77 17.50
CA VAL A 56 -17.45 -14.45 17.58
C VAL A 56 -16.23 -14.45 16.66
N ARG A 57 -16.20 -13.49 15.74
CA ARG A 57 -15.12 -13.31 14.75
C ARG A 57 -14.26 -12.12 15.17
N ILE A 58 -12.99 -12.39 15.43
CA ILE A 58 -12.01 -11.42 15.90
C ILE A 58 -10.95 -11.26 14.81
N LEU A 59 -10.70 -10.01 14.40
CA LEU A 59 -9.56 -9.67 13.55
C LEU A 59 -8.35 -9.41 14.43
N VAL A 60 -7.25 -10.13 14.21
CA VAL A 60 -6.01 -9.97 14.97
C VAL A 60 -4.94 -9.43 14.03
N ILE A 61 -4.38 -8.26 14.37
CA ILE A 61 -3.28 -7.63 13.64
C ILE A 61 -2.07 -7.49 14.57
N ALA A 62 -0.87 -7.49 13.99
CA ALA A 62 0.38 -7.26 14.70
C ALA A 62 1.20 -6.18 13.99
N ASP A 63 2.04 -5.51 14.77
CA ASP A 63 3.07 -4.57 14.34
C ASP A 63 2.59 -3.59 13.24
N PRO A 64 1.52 -2.80 13.46
CA PRO A 64 1.17 -1.72 12.55
C PRO A 64 2.33 -0.77 12.26
N GLN A 65 3.15 -0.50 13.28
CA GLN A 65 4.37 0.30 13.28
C GLN A 65 4.30 1.46 12.28
N ILE A 66 3.32 2.35 12.49
CA ILE A 66 3.17 3.49 11.59
C ILE A 66 4.43 4.36 11.69
N ILE A 67 5.22 4.43 10.62
CA ILE A 67 6.54 5.08 10.66
C ILE A 67 6.42 6.60 10.82
N ASP A 68 7.41 7.23 11.44
CA ASP A 68 7.47 8.68 11.58
C ASP A 68 8.84 9.24 11.18
N ARG A 69 9.10 10.49 11.56
CA ARG A 69 10.39 11.15 11.28
C ARG A 69 11.57 10.53 12.03
N HIS A 70 11.31 9.82 13.13
CA HIS A 70 12.33 9.22 13.98
C HIS A 70 12.65 7.78 13.55
N SER A 71 11.77 7.11 12.80
CA SER A 71 11.97 5.76 12.26
C SER A 71 13.29 5.55 11.49
N TYR A 72 13.71 6.55 10.71
CA TYR A 72 14.94 6.46 9.90
C TYR A 72 15.77 7.75 10.03
N PRO A 73 16.55 7.92 11.12
CA PRO A 73 17.21 9.18 11.45
C PRO A 73 18.28 9.63 10.43
N GLY A 74 18.77 8.71 9.58
CA GLY A 74 19.67 9.03 8.47
C GLY A 74 18.98 9.45 7.16
N ARG A 75 17.64 9.43 7.10
CA ARG A 75 16.86 9.71 5.89
C ARG A 75 16.44 11.17 5.87
N GLY A 76 16.71 11.86 4.76
CA GLY A 76 16.34 13.27 4.60
C GLY A 76 14.82 13.51 4.64
N PRO A 77 14.35 14.72 5.02
CA PRO A 77 12.93 15.01 5.28
C PRO A 77 11.97 14.64 4.15
N LEU A 78 12.39 14.86 2.89
CA LEU A 78 11.58 14.52 1.72
C LEU A 78 11.34 13.01 1.61
N LEU A 79 12.41 12.22 1.73
CA LEU A 79 12.31 10.76 1.63
C LEU A 79 11.56 10.18 2.82
N SER A 80 11.72 10.73 4.03
CA SER A 80 10.95 10.30 5.21
C SER A 80 9.46 10.59 5.03
N THR A 81 9.11 11.79 4.55
CA THR A 81 7.70 12.16 4.27
C THR A 81 7.08 11.28 3.19
N LEU A 82 7.81 11.01 2.09
CA LEU A 82 7.34 10.10 1.05
C LEU A 82 7.19 8.68 1.57
N SER A 83 8.16 8.19 2.36
CA SER A 83 8.08 6.85 2.97
C SER A 83 6.82 6.73 3.81
N GLN A 84 6.60 7.69 4.71
CA GLN A 84 5.41 7.74 5.55
C GLN A 84 4.14 7.74 4.71
N TYR A 85 4.06 8.58 3.68
CA TYR A 85 2.89 8.65 2.80
C TYR A 85 2.56 7.32 2.13
N PHE A 86 3.56 6.63 1.56
CA PHE A 86 3.33 5.36 0.87
C PHE A 86 3.03 4.21 1.84
N VAL A 87 3.60 4.23 3.05
CA VAL A 87 3.27 3.25 4.11
C VAL A 87 1.86 3.49 4.62
N ASP A 88 1.48 4.73 4.94
CA ASP A 88 0.11 5.10 5.36
C ASP A 88 -0.92 4.70 4.30
N LEU A 89 -0.61 4.97 3.02
CA LEU A 89 -1.46 4.58 1.90
C LEU A 89 -1.64 3.06 1.83
N ASN A 90 -0.57 2.28 2.01
CA ASN A 90 -0.66 0.83 2.04
C ASN A 90 -1.48 0.32 3.22
N LEU A 91 -1.21 0.83 4.42
CA LEU A 91 -1.93 0.45 5.63
C LEU A 91 -3.43 0.75 5.52
N ARG A 92 -3.82 1.90 4.98
CA ARG A 92 -5.24 2.22 4.74
C ARG A 92 -5.91 1.25 3.76
N LYS A 93 -5.25 0.89 2.66
CA LYS A 93 -5.78 -0.11 1.71
C LYS A 93 -5.89 -1.50 2.35
N SER A 94 -4.90 -1.88 3.15
CA SER A 94 -4.90 -3.12 3.91
C SER A 94 -6.01 -3.15 4.95
N TRP A 95 -6.20 -2.06 5.67
CA TRP A 95 -7.24 -1.89 6.68
C TRP A 95 -8.65 -1.88 6.10
N ASP A 96 -8.89 -1.17 4.98
CA ASP A 96 -10.17 -1.26 4.24
C ASP A 96 -10.53 -2.72 3.94
N SER A 97 -9.54 -3.48 3.47
CA SER A 97 -9.73 -4.88 3.13
C SER A 97 -9.97 -5.74 4.37
N ALA A 98 -9.11 -5.64 5.38
CA ALA A 98 -9.15 -6.46 6.58
C ALA A 98 -10.38 -6.16 7.46
N PHE A 99 -10.73 -4.89 7.65
CA PHE A 99 -11.77 -4.48 8.59
C PHE A 99 -13.13 -4.27 7.90
N HIS A 100 -13.22 -3.34 6.95
CA HIS A 100 -14.51 -2.92 6.39
C HIS A 100 -15.20 -4.02 5.57
N ARG A 101 -14.44 -4.96 5.00
CA ARG A 101 -15.00 -6.06 4.20
C ARG A 101 -15.26 -7.33 4.99
N LEU A 102 -14.36 -7.69 5.90
CA LEU A 102 -14.55 -8.90 6.72
C LEU A 102 -15.52 -8.67 7.88
N ARG A 103 -15.72 -7.40 8.28
CA ARG A 103 -16.66 -6.94 9.33
C ARG A 103 -16.51 -7.77 10.62
N PRO A 104 -15.33 -7.72 11.27
CA PRO A 104 -15.10 -8.45 12.51
C PRO A 104 -16.01 -7.91 13.64
N HIS A 105 -16.29 -8.76 14.62
CA HIS A 105 -17.03 -8.40 15.84
C HIS A 105 -16.15 -7.74 16.91
N ALA A 106 -14.83 -7.94 16.83
CA ALA A 106 -13.82 -7.30 17.68
C ALA A 106 -12.46 -7.26 16.96
N VAL A 107 -11.56 -6.40 17.43
CA VAL A 107 -10.18 -6.30 16.93
C VAL A 107 -9.20 -6.53 18.07
N VAL A 108 -8.13 -7.27 17.81
CA VAL A 108 -6.97 -7.39 18.70
C VAL A 108 -5.75 -6.83 17.97
N VAL A 109 -4.97 -6.01 18.68
CA VAL A 109 -3.70 -5.43 18.18
C VAL A 109 -2.56 -5.87 19.08
N LEU A 110 -1.64 -6.65 18.52
CA LEU A 110 -0.53 -7.29 19.24
C LEU A 110 0.71 -6.40 19.32
N GLY A 111 0.56 -5.19 19.85
CA GLY A 111 1.67 -4.28 20.07
C GLY A 111 2.15 -3.55 18.83
N ASP A 112 3.08 -2.65 19.12
CA ASP A 112 3.84 -1.88 18.16
C ASP A 112 2.93 -1.09 17.21
N MET A 113 1.94 -0.41 17.79
CA MET A 113 1.05 0.48 17.04
C MET A 113 1.84 1.60 16.36
N MET A 114 2.82 2.16 17.08
CA MET A 114 3.64 3.28 16.67
C MET A 114 5.12 2.91 16.80
N ASP A 115 5.86 3.02 15.68
CA ASP A 115 7.29 2.67 15.62
C ASP A 115 8.16 3.45 16.62
N SER A 116 7.79 4.69 16.93
CA SER A 116 8.54 5.57 17.83
C SER A 116 7.79 5.88 19.13
N GLY A 117 6.77 5.08 19.50
CA GLY A 117 5.88 5.35 20.63
C GLY A 117 6.60 5.53 21.98
N ARG A 118 7.71 4.81 22.18
CA ARG A 118 8.59 4.87 23.36
C ARG A 118 9.51 6.08 23.41
N LEU A 119 9.74 6.78 22.30
CA LEU A 119 10.78 7.82 22.22
C LEU A 119 10.35 9.13 22.90
N SER A 120 11.34 9.90 23.35
CA SER A 120 11.13 11.26 23.86
C SER A 120 10.60 12.19 22.76
N MET A 121 9.40 12.73 22.99
CA MET A 121 8.74 13.66 22.09
C MET A 121 7.74 14.52 22.86
N SER A 122 7.41 15.69 22.30
CA SER A 122 6.40 16.57 22.90
C SER A 122 5.02 15.93 22.94
N ASN A 123 4.18 16.29 23.92
CA ASN A 123 2.80 15.81 23.99
C ASN A 123 2.00 16.14 22.73
N THR A 124 2.23 17.31 22.12
CA THR A 124 1.59 17.71 20.87
C THR A 124 1.99 16.85 19.69
N GLU A 125 3.25 16.39 19.65
CA GLU A 125 3.73 15.48 18.61
C GLU A 125 3.13 14.09 18.79
N TYR A 126 3.15 13.55 20.02
CA TYR A 126 2.55 12.25 20.31
C TYR A 126 1.05 12.22 20.00
N GLU A 127 0.31 13.26 20.38
CA GLU A 127 -1.11 13.37 20.10
C GLU A 127 -1.41 13.43 18.59
N ALA A 128 -0.60 14.14 17.81
CA ALA A 128 -0.72 14.16 16.36
C ALA A 128 -0.40 12.78 15.75
N TYR A 129 0.59 12.08 16.31
CA TYR A 129 0.98 10.74 15.89
C TYR A 129 -0.13 9.71 16.17
N PHE A 130 -0.72 9.75 17.37
CA PHE A 130 -1.87 8.93 17.74
C PHE A 130 -3.11 9.23 16.88
N LYS A 131 -3.42 10.50 16.62
CA LYS A 131 -4.50 10.87 15.69
C LYS A 131 -4.28 10.32 14.29
N ARG A 132 -3.03 10.27 13.82
CA ARG A 132 -2.69 9.63 12.54
C ARG A 132 -2.94 8.13 12.58
N TYR A 133 -2.56 7.45 13.65
CA TYR A 133 -2.87 6.03 13.87
C TYR A 133 -4.39 5.79 13.79
N GLN A 134 -5.19 6.53 14.58
CA GLN A 134 -6.65 6.41 14.56
C GLN A 134 -7.25 6.70 13.17
N SER A 135 -6.66 7.63 12.43
CA SER A 135 -7.10 7.97 11.08
C SER A 135 -6.80 6.87 10.06
N ILE A 136 -5.68 6.15 10.19
CA ILE A 136 -5.32 5.02 9.32
C ILE A 136 -6.21 3.82 9.63
N PHE A 137 -6.41 3.53 10.92
CA PHE A 137 -7.22 2.42 11.42
C PHE A 137 -8.65 2.86 11.76
N ASN A 138 -9.26 3.66 10.88
CA ASN A 138 -10.61 4.17 11.08
C ASN A 138 -11.64 3.02 11.07
N MET A 139 -12.59 3.03 12.00
CA MET A 139 -13.61 1.98 12.16
C MET A 139 -15.05 2.50 12.02
N GLY A 140 -15.22 3.72 11.50
CA GLY A 140 -16.50 4.41 11.40
C GLY A 140 -17.07 4.88 12.74
N ASP A 141 -18.35 5.23 12.74
CA ASP A 141 -19.04 5.87 13.87
C ASP A 141 -19.45 4.89 14.98
N SER A 142 -19.42 3.59 14.71
CA SER A 142 -19.80 2.53 15.66
C SER A 142 -18.73 1.44 15.68
N PRO A 143 -17.54 1.75 16.22
CA PRO A 143 -16.43 0.81 16.24
C PRO A 143 -16.76 -0.40 17.14
N PRO A 144 -16.39 -1.63 16.74
CA PRO A 144 -16.42 -2.77 17.64
C PRO A 144 -15.37 -2.61 18.77
N PRO A 145 -15.44 -3.43 19.82
CA PRO A 145 -14.40 -3.46 20.84
C PRO A 145 -13.00 -3.72 20.24
N VAL A 146 -12.02 -2.95 20.71
CA VAL A 146 -10.61 -3.16 20.37
C VAL A 146 -9.82 -3.48 21.62
N TYR A 147 -8.97 -4.49 21.53
CA TYR A 147 -8.08 -4.94 22.61
C TYR A 147 -6.64 -4.72 22.17
N TYR A 148 -5.96 -3.81 22.87
CA TYR A 148 -4.56 -3.48 22.62
C TYR A 148 -3.64 -4.21 23.60
N LEU A 149 -2.49 -4.60 23.10
CA LEU A 149 -1.37 -5.07 23.90
C LEU A 149 -0.16 -4.17 23.63
N PRO A 150 0.68 -3.81 24.61
CA PRO A 150 1.87 -3.02 24.34
C PRO A 150 2.97 -3.87 23.69
N GLY A 151 3.65 -3.29 22.71
CA GLY A 151 4.91 -3.80 22.20
C GLY A 151 6.13 -3.01 22.65
N ASN A 152 7.33 -3.50 22.35
CA ASN A 152 8.57 -2.83 22.75
C ASN A 152 8.72 -1.47 22.08
N HIS A 153 8.16 -1.23 20.88
CA HIS A 153 8.19 0.10 20.27
C HIS A 153 7.24 1.10 20.92
N ASP A 154 6.20 0.64 21.61
CA ASP A 154 5.22 1.50 22.28
C ASP A 154 5.69 1.95 23.67
N VAL A 155 6.19 1.02 24.48
CA VAL A 155 6.52 1.26 25.91
C VAL A 155 8.01 1.22 26.22
N GLY A 156 8.82 0.61 25.35
CA GLY A 156 10.24 0.36 25.58
C GLY A 156 10.53 -1.02 26.17
N LEU A 157 11.79 -1.44 26.06
CA LEU A 157 12.34 -2.64 26.68
C LEU A 157 13.76 -2.33 27.15
N GLY A 158 13.97 -2.35 28.46
CA GLY A 158 15.20 -1.89 29.10
C GLY A 158 15.29 -0.36 29.19
N ASN A 159 16.41 0.12 29.74
CA ASN A 159 16.60 1.55 29.99
C ASN A 159 17.57 2.17 28.97
N LEU A 160 17.05 3.07 28.13
CA LEU A 160 17.82 3.78 27.12
C LEU A 160 17.56 5.29 27.19
N PRO A 161 18.58 6.16 27.06
CA PRO A 161 18.41 7.61 27.21
C PRO A 161 17.39 8.25 26.26
N GLN A 162 17.16 7.64 25.09
CA GLN A 162 16.18 8.11 24.12
C GLN A 162 14.73 7.75 24.48
N PHE A 163 14.51 6.84 25.43
CA PHE A 163 13.17 6.44 25.84
C PHE A 163 12.57 7.49 26.77
N SER A 164 11.29 7.79 26.55
CA SER A 164 10.49 8.72 27.34
C SER A 164 10.11 8.07 28.65
N LEU A 165 10.33 8.78 29.77
CA LEU A 165 9.83 8.36 31.08
C LEU A 165 8.29 8.31 31.12
N GLU A 166 7.65 9.03 30.20
CA GLU A 166 6.20 9.09 30.03
C GLU A 166 5.65 7.98 29.12
N ALA A 167 6.48 7.15 28.48
CA ALA A 167 6.05 6.15 27.50
C ALA A 167 4.91 5.25 28.03
N HIS A 168 5.05 4.73 29.25
CA HIS A 168 4.02 3.88 29.88
C HIS A 168 2.70 4.63 30.10
N MET A 169 2.76 5.87 30.60
CA MET A 169 1.56 6.68 30.86
C MET A 169 0.87 7.09 29.55
N ARG A 170 1.65 7.41 28.53
CA ARG A 170 1.13 7.69 27.19
C ARG A 170 0.43 6.47 26.60
N TYR A 171 1.06 5.29 26.66
CA TYR A 171 0.41 4.07 26.23
C TYR A 171 -0.93 3.85 26.95
N ILE A 172 -0.92 3.92 28.29
CA ILE A 172 -2.13 3.63 29.10
C ILE A 172 -3.28 4.60 28.78
N SER A 173 -2.96 5.88 28.62
CA SER A 173 -3.98 6.91 28.32
C SER A 173 -4.59 6.81 26.93
N HIS A 174 -3.94 6.12 25.98
CA HIS A 174 -4.36 6.06 24.57
C HIS A 174 -4.84 4.67 24.13
N PHE A 175 -4.22 3.61 24.66
CA PHE A 175 -4.47 2.22 24.27
C PHE A 175 -5.02 1.35 25.43
N GLY A 176 -4.92 1.82 26.68
CA GLY A 176 -5.52 1.18 27.85
C GLY A 176 -4.56 0.33 28.68
N SER A 177 -5.12 -0.58 29.49
CA SER A 177 -4.35 -1.41 30.42
C SER A 177 -3.33 -2.29 29.70
N ARG A 178 -2.19 -2.56 30.35
CA ARG A 178 -1.09 -3.34 29.79
C ARG A 178 -1.20 -4.85 30.06
N ASN A 179 -1.76 -5.22 31.21
CA ASN A 179 -2.10 -6.58 31.59
C ASN A 179 -3.59 -6.66 31.93
N TYR A 180 -4.34 -7.52 31.25
CA TYR A 180 -5.78 -7.68 31.53
C TYR A 180 -6.36 -8.95 30.88
N ARG A 181 -7.55 -9.36 31.35
CA ARG A 181 -8.34 -10.44 30.75
C ARG A 181 -9.74 -9.98 30.32
N ARG A 182 -10.30 -10.63 29.31
CA ARG A 182 -11.67 -10.40 28.81
C ARG A 182 -12.35 -11.71 28.46
N THR A 183 -13.61 -11.86 28.81
CA THR A 183 -14.42 -13.00 28.39
C THR A 183 -15.16 -12.66 27.11
N VAL A 184 -14.92 -13.42 26.05
CA VAL A 184 -15.53 -13.21 24.72
C VAL A 184 -15.97 -14.57 24.19
N GLY A 185 -17.27 -14.74 23.92
CA GLY A 185 -17.81 -15.99 23.38
C GLY A 185 -17.46 -17.23 24.22
N ASN A 186 -17.61 -17.16 25.55
CA ASN A 186 -17.19 -18.20 26.51
C ASN A 186 -15.70 -18.60 26.48
N HIS A 187 -14.84 -17.81 25.83
CA HIS A 187 -13.40 -17.93 25.92
C HIS A 187 -12.83 -16.84 26.81
N THR A 188 -11.68 -17.09 27.41
CA THR A 188 -10.94 -16.09 28.19
C THR A 188 -9.75 -15.60 27.38
N LEU A 189 -9.80 -14.36 26.93
CA LEU A 189 -8.68 -13.68 26.28
C LEU A 189 -7.78 -13.09 27.36
N VAL A 190 -6.49 -13.44 27.36
CA VAL A 190 -5.50 -12.96 28.33
C VAL A 190 -4.43 -12.17 27.59
N PHE A 191 -4.20 -10.93 28.02
CA PHE A 191 -3.24 -10.02 27.41
C PHE A 191 -2.13 -9.74 28.42
N ILE A 192 -0.88 -10.01 28.04
CA ILE A 192 0.30 -9.86 28.90
C ILE A 192 1.29 -8.86 28.30
N ASP A 193 1.68 -7.87 29.11
CA ASP A 193 2.74 -6.91 28.82
C ASP A 193 4.09 -7.64 28.77
N ALA A 194 4.46 -8.08 27.57
CA ALA A 194 5.67 -8.86 27.35
C ALA A 194 6.96 -8.06 27.61
N PRO A 195 7.08 -6.77 27.20
CA PRO A 195 8.24 -5.96 27.58
C PRO A 195 8.44 -5.87 29.09
N ALA A 196 7.38 -5.58 29.85
CA ALA A 196 7.48 -5.53 31.32
C ALA A 196 7.78 -6.92 31.93
N LEU A 197 7.30 -8.00 31.31
CA LEU A 197 7.56 -9.36 31.79
C LEU A 197 9.03 -9.73 31.60
N VAL A 198 9.64 -9.33 30.49
CA VAL A 198 11.08 -9.50 30.26
C VAL A 198 11.88 -8.76 31.32
N GLU A 199 11.54 -7.51 31.62
CA GLU A 199 12.24 -6.72 32.66
C GLU A 199 12.08 -7.31 34.06
N GLU A 200 10.87 -7.73 34.43
CA GLU A 200 10.62 -8.39 35.72
C GLU A 200 11.36 -9.73 35.82
N ASP A 201 11.45 -10.49 34.72
CA ASP A 201 12.16 -11.76 34.67
C ASP A 201 13.67 -11.59 34.87
N VAL A 202 14.27 -10.52 34.33
CA VAL A 202 15.67 -10.18 34.61
C VAL A 202 15.88 -9.95 36.11
N LEU A 203 15.04 -9.14 36.75
CA LEU A 203 15.13 -8.87 38.19
C LEU A 203 14.96 -10.15 39.03
N ARG A 204 14.01 -11.02 38.64
CA ARG A 204 13.78 -12.32 39.25
C ARG A 204 15.02 -13.21 39.15
N ALA A 205 15.58 -13.34 37.95
CA ALA A 205 16.72 -14.18 37.67
C ALA A 205 18.00 -13.71 38.38
N GLU A 206 18.27 -12.39 38.37
CA GLU A 206 19.40 -11.78 39.09
C GLU A 206 19.31 -12.00 40.61
N SER A 207 18.08 -12.06 41.14
CA SER A 207 17.83 -12.32 42.56
C SER A 207 17.84 -13.83 42.92
N GLY A 208 18.05 -14.73 41.95
CA GLY A 208 18.11 -16.17 42.17
C GLY A 208 16.77 -16.84 42.52
N HIS A 209 15.63 -16.16 42.26
CA HIS A 209 14.31 -16.69 42.55
C HIS A 209 13.78 -17.55 41.40
N THR A 210 12.97 -18.57 41.70
CA THR A 210 12.08 -19.21 40.71
C THR A 210 10.80 -18.39 40.57
N PHE A 211 9.99 -18.63 39.54
CA PHE A 211 8.69 -17.95 39.44
C PHE A 211 7.78 -18.23 40.63
N ASP A 212 7.84 -19.43 41.23
CA ASP A 212 7.06 -19.77 42.42
C ASP A 212 7.48 -18.94 43.64
N SER A 213 8.79 -18.81 43.87
CA SER A 213 9.34 -18.09 45.02
C SER A 213 9.47 -16.58 44.82
N TRP A 214 9.27 -16.08 43.59
CA TRP A 214 9.37 -14.65 43.28
C TRP A 214 8.24 -13.83 43.92
N PRO A 215 8.56 -12.83 44.78
CA PRO A 215 7.60 -11.86 45.25
C PRO A 215 7.28 -10.88 44.11
N ALA A 216 6.29 -11.26 43.30
CA ALA A 216 5.90 -10.54 42.10
C ALA A 216 5.73 -9.03 42.34
N LEU A 217 6.18 -8.23 41.37
CA LEU A 217 6.05 -6.78 41.45
C LEU A 217 4.57 -6.38 41.50
N SER A 218 4.25 -5.39 42.32
CA SER A 218 2.87 -4.92 42.45
C SER A 218 2.37 -4.32 41.13
N ASN A 219 1.21 -4.80 40.67
CA ASN A 219 0.62 -4.53 39.36
C ASN A 219 1.51 -4.97 38.17
N GLY A 220 2.46 -5.87 38.43
CA GLY A 220 3.36 -6.46 37.44
C GLY A 220 2.73 -7.62 36.67
N PRO A 221 3.33 -8.00 35.53
CA PRO A 221 2.86 -9.12 34.72
C PRO A 221 2.92 -10.47 35.46
N VAL A 222 3.93 -10.73 36.30
CA VAL A 222 3.99 -12.00 37.05
C VAL A 222 2.86 -12.10 38.08
N GLU A 223 2.56 -11.00 38.78
CA GLU A 223 1.43 -10.95 39.71
C GLU A 223 0.11 -11.21 38.97
N PHE A 224 -0.09 -10.53 37.83
CA PHE A 224 -1.27 -10.69 37.00
C PHE A 224 -1.47 -12.14 36.52
N VAL A 225 -0.40 -12.82 36.09
CA VAL A 225 -0.46 -14.23 35.67
C VAL A 225 -0.85 -15.12 36.84
N LYS A 226 -0.20 -14.97 38.01
CA LYS A 226 -0.53 -15.75 39.21
C LYS A 226 -1.99 -15.54 39.66
N GLN A 227 -2.47 -14.30 39.62
CA GLN A 227 -3.87 -13.98 39.95
C GLN A 227 -4.84 -14.57 38.92
N THR A 228 -4.51 -14.51 37.63
CA THR A 228 -5.34 -15.07 36.55
C THR A 228 -5.45 -16.59 36.66
N ALA A 229 -4.34 -17.27 36.94
CA ALA A 229 -4.30 -18.71 37.19
C ALA A 229 -5.13 -19.09 38.42
N SER A 230 -4.98 -18.35 39.53
CA SER A 230 -5.71 -18.61 40.78
C SER A 230 -7.22 -18.39 40.67
N ALA A 231 -7.63 -17.39 39.89
CA ALA A 231 -9.05 -17.10 39.67
C ALA A 231 -9.74 -18.14 38.77
N GLY A 232 -8.98 -18.96 38.05
CA GLY A 232 -9.50 -19.90 37.07
C GLY A 232 -10.14 -19.24 35.85
N SER A 233 -10.52 -20.07 34.88
CA SER A 233 -11.26 -19.67 33.68
C SER A 233 -12.46 -20.60 33.47
N LEU A 234 -13.59 -20.04 33.00
CA LEU A 234 -14.81 -20.80 32.72
C LEU A 234 -14.78 -21.50 31.35
N GLY A 235 -13.77 -21.22 30.52
CA GLY A 235 -13.62 -21.77 29.18
C GLY A 235 -12.21 -21.53 28.64
N PRO A 236 -11.90 -22.00 27.41
CA PRO A 236 -10.54 -22.04 26.89
C PRO A 236 -9.86 -20.67 26.91
N ILE A 237 -8.59 -20.65 27.30
CA ILE A 237 -7.77 -19.45 27.30
C ILE A 237 -7.12 -19.26 25.93
N VAL A 238 -7.18 -18.04 25.41
CA VAL A 238 -6.34 -17.57 24.31
C VAL A 238 -5.36 -16.55 24.89
N LEU A 239 -4.08 -16.88 24.84
CA LEU A 239 -3.02 -16.02 25.36
C LEU A 239 -2.50 -15.12 24.24
N PHE A 240 -2.49 -13.82 24.50
CA PHE A 240 -1.90 -12.79 23.65
C PHE A 240 -0.67 -12.21 24.33
N THR A 241 0.45 -12.26 23.62
CA THR A 241 1.73 -11.68 24.00
C THR A 241 2.28 -10.90 22.81
N HIS A 242 3.12 -9.89 23.01
CA HIS A 242 3.78 -9.22 21.89
C HIS A 242 5.04 -10.02 21.51
N ILE A 243 5.92 -10.26 22.48
CA ILE A 243 7.14 -11.05 22.28
C ILE A 243 6.77 -12.55 22.20
N PRO A 244 7.21 -13.28 21.14
CA PRO A 244 6.97 -14.70 20.98
C PRO A 244 7.51 -15.56 22.13
N LEU A 245 6.92 -16.73 22.35
CA LEU A 245 7.44 -17.66 23.35
C LEU A 245 8.75 -18.31 22.87
N SER A 246 9.55 -18.77 23.83
CA SER A 246 10.84 -19.42 23.58
C SER A 246 10.66 -20.69 22.76
N ARG A 247 11.61 -20.93 21.85
CA ARG A 247 11.67 -22.13 21.02
C ARG A 247 13.10 -22.41 20.59
N PRO A 248 13.44 -23.66 20.19
CA PRO A 248 14.72 -23.97 19.58
C PRO A 248 15.00 -23.05 18.37
N SER A 249 16.24 -22.58 18.23
CA SER A 249 16.60 -21.58 17.21
C SER A 249 16.46 -22.08 15.76
N ASP A 250 16.43 -23.40 15.56
CA ASP A 250 16.23 -24.08 14.28
C ASP A 250 14.79 -24.58 14.10
N ALA A 251 13.89 -24.28 15.05
CA ALA A 251 12.49 -24.66 14.96
C ALA A 251 11.85 -24.09 13.69
N SER A 252 11.19 -24.96 12.94
CA SER A 252 10.44 -24.57 11.75
C SER A 252 9.24 -23.73 12.12
N CYS A 253 9.03 -22.65 11.37
CA CYS A 253 7.88 -21.74 11.49
C CYS A 253 6.72 -22.10 10.55
N GLY A 254 6.77 -23.29 9.96
CA GLY A 254 5.81 -23.71 8.95
C GLY A 254 6.05 -23.10 7.56
N PRO A 255 5.30 -23.55 6.54
CA PRO A 255 5.56 -23.22 5.13
C PRO A 255 5.10 -21.82 4.72
N LEU A 256 4.36 -21.10 5.58
CA LEU A 256 3.80 -19.79 5.28
C LEU A 256 4.73 -18.62 5.66
N ARG A 257 5.82 -18.91 6.38
CA ARG A 257 6.90 -17.95 6.65
C ARG A 257 7.64 -17.60 5.37
N GLU A 258 8.05 -16.34 5.22
CA GLU A 258 8.84 -15.94 4.05
C GLU A 258 10.32 -16.29 4.18
N LYS A 259 10.91 -16.12 5.38
CA LYS A 259 12.37 -16.29 5.56
C LYS A 259 12.79 -16.83 6.93
N GLY A 260 13.62 -17.86 6.92
CA GLY A 260 14.40 -18.29 8.10
C GLY A 260 13.57 -18.85 9.25
N THR A 261 14.07 -18.72 10.46
CA THR A 261 13.46 -19.13 11.74
C THR A 261 13.53 -17.96 12.72
N ILE A 262 12.78 -18.05 13.83
CA ILE A 262 12.94 -17.08 14.94
C ILE A 262 14.10 -17.58 15.81
N ARG A 263 15.17 -16.79 15.86
CA ARG A 263 16.34 -17.11 16.68
C ARG A 263 16.30 -16.27 17.94
N GLN A 264 16.60 -16.91 19.07
CA GLN A 264 16.74 -16.20 20.33
C GLN A 264 17.85 -15.13 20.20
N GLY A 265 17.57 -13.95 20.72
CA GLY A 265 18.46 -12.81 20.63
C GLY A 265 17.86 -11.64 21.39
N TYR A 266 18.72 -10.83 21.98
CA TYR A 266 18.35 -9.63 22.71
C TYR A 266 19.37 -8.53 22.44
N GLY A 267 18.96 -7.30 22.67
CA GLY A 267 19.82 -6.14 22.54
C GLY A 267 19.14 -4.88 23.06
N PHE A 268 19.63 -3.74 22.61
CA PHE A 268 19.08 -2.45 23.05
C PHE A 268 17.64 -2.27 22.54
N GLY A 269 16.66 -2.37 23.45
CA GLY A 269 15.26 -2.11 23.13
C GLY A 269 14.51 -3.28 22.47
N TYR A 270 15.07 -4.49 22.43
CA TYR A 270 14.40 -5.64 21.81
C TYR A 270 14.84 -6.98 22.43
N GLN A 271 13.94 -7.95 22.33
CA GLN A 271 14.20 -9.36 22.60
C GLN A 271 13.28 -10.23 21.73
N ASN A 272 13.86 -11.06 20.87
CA ASN A 272 13.13 -11.78 19.81
C ASN A 272 12.16 -12.85 20.33
N THR A 273 12.46 -13.44 21.50
CA THR A 273 11.60 -14.43 22.16
C THR A 273 11.74 -14.30 23.67
N LEU A 274 10.71 -14.65 24.43
CA LEU A 274 10.84 -14.89 25.86
C LEU A 274 11.89 -15.98 26.12
N VAL A 275 12.42 -16.04 27.34
CA VAL A 275 13.32 -17.13 27.76
C VAL A 275 12.53 -18.38 28.15
N ASP A 276 13.21 -19.53 28.19
CA ASP A 276 12.60 -20.84 28.45
C ASP A 276 11.79 -20.86 29.75
N GLY A 277 12.38 -20.38 30.86
CA GLY A 277 11.71 -20.37 32.16
C GLY A 277 10.44 -19.52 32.19
N THR A 278 10.43 -18.39 31.48
CA THR A 278 9.26 -17.50 31.36
C THR A 278 8.18 -18.12 30.49
N THR A 279 8.58 -18.78 29.42
CA THR A 279 7.67 -19.55 28.55
C THR A 279 7.00 -20.67 29.34
N GLU A 280 7.79 -21.46 30.07
CA GLU A 280 7.29 -22.55 30.91
C GLU A 280 6.34 -22.04 32.00
N PHE A 281 6.70 -20.94 32.68
CA PHE A 281 5.83 -20.29 33.65
C PHE A 281 4.47 -19.91 33.07
N LEU A 282 4.43 -19.27 31.90
CA LEU A 282 3.18 -18.88 31.25
C LEU A 282 2.33 -20.09 30.85
N LEU A 283 2.94 -21.09 30.20
CA LEU A 283 2.23 -22.27 29.71
C LEU A 283 1.71 -23.13 30.87
N GLN A 284 2.49 -23.33 31.92
CA GLN A 284 2.06 -24.13 33.08
C GLN A 284 1.01 -23.41 33.94
N SER A 285 1.13 -22.09 34.11
CA SER A 285 0.20 -21.31 34.94
C SER A 285 -1.14 -21.11 34.27
N LEU A 286 -1.14 -20.79 32.97
CA LEU A 286 -2.36 -20.41 32.25
C LEU A 286 -2.99 -21.55 31.45
N LYS A 287 -2.20 -22.56 31.04
CA LYS A 287 -2.65 -23.67 30.19
C LYS A 287 -3.50 -23.20 28.99
N PRO A 288 -2.98 -22.29 28.15
CA PRO A 288 -3.75 -21.73 27.04
C PRO A 288 -4.03 -22.80 25.97
N SER A 289 -5.18 -22.68 25.32
CA SER A 289 -5.53 -23.52 24.16
C SER A 289 -4.91 -23.02 22.84
N LEU A 290 -4.51 -21.74 22.80
CA LEU A 290 -3.88 -21.08 21.67
C LEU A 290 -3.09 -19.88 22.17
N VAL A 291 -1.89 -19.69 21.63
CA VAL A 291 -1.06 -18.50 21.86
C VAL A 291 -0.97 -17.71 20.56
N MET A 292 -1.12 -16.38 20.63
CA MET A 292 -0.85 -15.49 19.49
C MET A 292 0.17 -14.43 19.90
N SER A 293 1.25 -14.32 19.12
CA SER A 293 2.37 -13.38 19.33
C SER A 293 2.57 -12.41 18.16
N GLY A 294 3.37 -11.35 18.33
CA GLY A 294 3.77 -10.38 17.30
C GLY A 294 5.31 -10.28 17.20
N ASP A 295 5.86 -9.06 17.07
CA ASP A 295 7.29 -8.69 17.19
C ASP A 295 8.23 -9.21 16.07
N ASP A 296 8.16 -10.49 15.67
CA ASP A 296 9.05 -11.04 14.62
C ASP A 296 8.68 -10.55 13.20
N HIS A 297 7.54 -9.89 13.05
CA HIS A 297 6.96 -9.34 11.82
C HIS A 297 6.57 -10.36 10.72
N ASP A 298 7.19 -11.55 10.67
CA ASP A 298 6.85 -12.63 9.74
C ASP A 298 6.00 -13.72 10.42
N TYR A 299 5.24 -14.48 9.63
CA TYR A 299 4.42 -15.56 10.16
C TYR A 299 5.32 -16.65 10.76
N CYS A 300 4.92 -17.18 11.91
CA CYS A 300 5.50 -18.39 12.46
C CYS A 300 4.44 -19.21 13.16
N GLU A 301 4.42 -20.51 12.89
CA GLU A 301 3.60 -21.47 13.60
C GLU A 301 4.51 -22.48 14.30
N TYR A 302 4.31 -22.64 15.60
CA TYR A 302 5.12 -23.52 16.43
C TYR A 302 4.24 -24.22 17.47
N GLU A 303 4.58 -25.46 17.82
CA GLU A 303 3.87 -26.26 18.80
C GLU A 303 4.74 -26.45 20.03
N HIS A 304 4.27 -25.95 21.16
CA HIS A 304 4.90 -26.10 22.47
C HIS A 304 4.38 -27.34 23.17
N THR A 305 5.23 -28.01 23.95
CA THR A 305 4.83 -29.11 24.82
C THR A 305 4.92 -28.67 26.27
N ILE A 306 3.84 -28.82 27.03
CA ILE A 306 3.86 -28.57 28.48
C ILE A 306 4.52 -29.77 29.17
N ALA A 307 5.67 -29.55 29.81
CA ALA A 307 6.47 -30.61 30.43
C ALA A 307 5.71 -31.45 31.49
N SER A 308 4.68 -30.89 32.14
CA SER A 308 3.92 -31.57 33.19
C SER A 308 2.76 -32.43 32.70
N SER A 309 2.26 -32.22 31.49
CA SER A 309 1.08 -32.92 30.95
C SER A 309 1.27 -33.53 29.56
N ASP A 310 2.41 -33.31 28.91
CA ASP A 310 2.67 -33.62 27.49
C ASP A 310 1.61 -33.02 26.53
N GLU A 311 0.85 -32.02 27.00
CA GLU A 311 -0.15 -31.32 26.22
C GLU A 311 0.53 -30.38 25.23
N LYS A 312 0.00 -30.36 24.01
CA LYS A 312 0.52 -29.56 22.90
C LYS A 312 -0.27 -28.27 22.76
N ILE A 313 0.44 -27.15 22.79
CA ILE A 313 -0.13 -25.81 22.64
C ILE A 313 0.43 -25.17 21.38
N GLN A 314 -0.47 -24.80 20.47
CA GLN A 314 -0.10 -24.07 19.27
C GLN A 314 0.17 -22.59 19.60
N GLU A 315 1.27 -22.07 19.09
CA GLU A 315 1.55 -20.65 19.00
C GLU A 315 1.57 -20.20 17.54
N VAL A 316 0.92 -19.07 17.28
CA VAL A 316 1.00 -18.36 16.02
C VAL A 316 1.58 -16.98 16.23
N THR A 317 2.76 -16.74 15.69
CA THR A 317 3.32 -15.40 15.54
C THR A 317 2.67 -14.74 14.34
N VAL A 318 1.84 -13.74 14.62
CA VAL A 318 1.02 -13.02 13.66
C VAL A 318 1.91 -12.12 12.81
N LYS A 319 1.76 -12.25 11.50
CA LYS A 319 2.50 -11.46 10.53
C LYS A 319 2.12 -9.98 10.64
N SER A 320 3.11 -9.09 10.50
CA SER A 320 2.89 -7.64 10.51
C SER A 320 1.92 -7.22 9.40
N ILE A 321 1.01 -6.30 9.72
CA ILE A 321 0.13 -5.66 8.73
C ILE A 321 0.86 -4.58 7.92
N SER A 322 2.05 -4.18 8.34
CA SER A 322 2.86 -3.13 7.73
C SER A 322 3.82 -3.66 6.68
N MET A 323 3.86 -3.00 5.52
CA MET A 323 4.86 -3.28 4.48
C MET A 323 6.27 -2.76 4.82
N ALA A 324 6.43 -2.03 5.93
CA ALA A 324 7.71 -1.42 6.32
C ALA A 324 8.62 -2.35 7.14
N MET A 325 8.18 -3.58 7.43
CA MET A 325 8.77 -4.46 8.45
C MET A 325 9.54 -5.66 7.89
N GLY A 326 10.25 -5.45 6.79
CA GLY A 326 11.17 -6.47 6.22
C GLY A 326 10.49 -7.66 5.52
N ILE A 327 9.16 -7.69 5.50
CA ILE A 327 8.32 -8.70 4.85
C ILE A 327 7.84 -8.24 3.46
N ARG A 328 7.57 -9.19 2.57
CA ARG A 328 7.09 -8.93 1.20
C ARG A 328 5.58 -8.78 1.17
N ARG A 329 4.84 -9.69 1.82
CA ARG A 329 3.37 -9.69 1.81
C ARG A 329 2.83 -9.47 3.21
N PRO A 330 2.44 -8.25 3.60
CA PRO A 330 1.84 -8.02 4.92
C PRO A 330 0.66 -8.95 5.20
N GLY A 331 0.30 -9.15 6.46
CA GLY A 331 -0.76 -10.08 6.81
C GLY A 331 -1.54 -9.70 8.06
N PHE A 332 -2.53 -10.52 8.36
CA PHE A 332 -3.30 -10.49 9.60
C PHE A 332 -3.90 -11.87 9.85
N GLN A 333 -4.31 -12.12 11.09
CA GLN A 333 -4.90 -13.39 11.51
C GLN A 333 -6.41 -13.23 11.74
N LEU A 334 -7.19 -14.15 11.20
CA LEU A 334 -8.61 -14.30 11.54
C LEU A 334 -8.74 -15.29 12.68
N LEU A 335 -9.50 -14.93 13.71
CA LEU A 335 -9.80 -15.78 14.86
C LEU A 335 -11.31 -15.95 14.98
N SER A 336 -11.79 -17.19 15.10
CA SER A 336 -13.19 -17.52 15.31
C SER A 336 -13.35 -18.31 16.59
N LEU A 337 -14.15 -17.77 17.50
CA LEU A 337 -14.48 -18.37 18.79
C LEU A 337 -15.90 -18.93 18.70
N ILE A 338 -16.05 -20.23 18.89
CA ILE A 338 -17.33 -20.92 18.80
C ILE A 338 -17.79 -21.26 20.21
N SER A 339 -18.95 -20.74 20.60
CA SER A 339 -19.61 -21.03 21.86
C SER A 339 -20.88 -21.82 21.58
N THR A 340 -21.14 -22.86 22.36
CA THR A 340 -22.41 -23.60 22.28
C THR A 340 -23.36 -23.11 23.36
N VAL A 341 -24.60 -22.77 22.99
CA VAL A 341 -25.66 -22.46 23.95
C VAL A 341 -26.30 -23.79 24.36
N PRO A 342 -26.29 -24.18 25.64
CA PRO A 342 -26.93 -25.42 26.07
C PRO A 342 -28.44 -25.35 25.81
N SER A 343 -28.99 -26.39 25.15
CA SER A 343 -30.44 -26.59 25.05
C SER A 343 -30.99 -26.97 26.42
N PRO A 344 -32.20 -26.52 26.83
CA PRO A 344 -32.78 -26.85 28.14
C PRO A 344 -32.82 -28.36 28.45
N ASP A 345 -32.89 -29.20 27.42
CA ASP A 345 -32.96 -30.66 27.55
C ASP A 345 -31.60 -31.35 27.72
N HIS A 346 -30.48 -30.64 27.51
CA HIS A 346 -29.11 -31.19 27.58
C HIS A 346 -28.25 -30.32 28.51
N ILE A 347 -28.45 -30.47 29.82
CA ILE A 347 -27.74 -29.73 30.89
C ILE A 347 -26.27 -30.18 31.06
N THR A 348 -25.88 -31.29 30.44
CA THR A 348 -24.51 -31.83 30.51
C THR A 348 -23.60 -31.19 29.46
N GLN A 349 -22.81 -30.22 29.91
CA GLN A 349 -21.45 -29.85 29.45
C GLN A 349 -21.10 -30.27 28.00
N MET A 350 -21.54 -29.49 27.02
CA MET A 350 -20.88 -29.57 25.71
C MET A 350 -19.52 -28.88 25.80
N PRO A 351 -18.41 -29.55 25.44
CA PRO A 351 -17.08 -28.94 25.44
C PRO A 351 -17.08 -27.72 24.52
N VAL A 352 -16.54 -26.60 25.00
CA VAL A 352 -16.27 -25.44 24.12
C VAL A 352 -15.16 -25.88 23.15
N PRO A 353 -15.39 -25.88 21.83
CA PRO A 353 -14.39 -26.29 20.87
C PRO A 353 -13.18 -25.33 20.90
N PRO A 354 -11.99 -25.79 20.50
CA PRO A 354 -10.81 -24.94 20.46
C PRO A 354 -11.01 -23.76 19.49
N PRO A 355 -10.34 -22.62 19.74
CA PRO A 355 -10.36 -21.48 18.84
C PRO A 355 -9.87 -21.86 17.44
N LEU A 356 -10.51 -21.32 16.39
CA LEU A 356 -10.08 -21.53 15.02
C LEU A 356 -9.40 -20.28 14.50
N HIS A 357 -8.32 -20.45 13.73
CA HIS A 357 -7.61 -19.32 13.15
C HIS A 357 -7.21 -19.55 11.70
N ALA A 358 -7.03 -18.47 10.94
CA ALA A 358 -6.52 -18.52 9.56
C ALA A 358 -5.71 -17.26 9.21
N LEU A 359 -4.56 -17.45 8.58
CA LEU A 359 -3.73 -16.36 8.06
C LEU A 359 -4.35 -15.80 6.78
N CYS A 360 -4.35 -14.48 6.65
CA CYS A 360 -4.64 -13.80 5.40
C CYS A 360 -3.49 -12.87 5.01
N LEU A 361 -3.13 -12.93 3.73
CA LEU A 361 -2.01 -12.17 3.16
C LEU A 361 -2.51 -11.03 2.28
N MET A 362 -1.83 -9.90 2.35
CA MET A 362 -2.01 -8.71 1.56
C MET A 362 -1.03 -8.68 0.37
N PRO A 363 -1.32 -7.86 -0.67
CA PRO A 363 -0.43 -7.72 -1.82
C PRO A 363 0.98 -7.24 -1.44
N ASP A 364 1.97 -7.73 -2.20
CA ASP A 364 3.36 -7.27 -2.15
C ASP A 364 3.49 -5.91 -2.85
N GLN A 365 3.23 -4.84 -2.10
CA GLN A 365 3.25 -3.47 -2.61
C GLN A 365 4.67 -3.03 -3.00
N LEU A 366 5.70 -3.40 -2.23
CA LEU A 366 7.08 -3.11 -2.58
C LEU A 366 7.47 -3.83 -3.87
N GLY A 367 7.12 -5.10 -4.01
CA GLY A 367 7.32 -5.86 -5.23
C GLY A 367 6.57 -5.29 -6.42
N THR A 368 5.36 -4.77 -6.21
CA THR A 368 4.61 -4.04 -7.24
C THR A 368 5.39 -2.83 -7.74
N TYR A 369 5.94 -2.02 -6.84
CA TYR A 369 6.74 -0.85 -7.24
C TYR A 369 8.05 -1.25 -7.95
N PHE A 370 8.82 -2.18 -7.38
CA PHE A 370 10.16 -2.49 -7.90
C PHE A 370 10.17 -3.48 -9.07
N TYR A 371 9.29 -4.47 -9.09
CA TYR A 371 9.31 -5.56 -10.07
C TYR A 371 8.19 -5.48 -11.11
N ILE A 372 7.21 -4.59 -10.93
CA ILE A 372 6.15 -4.38 -11.92
C ILE A 372 6.25 -2.97 -12.50
N TYR A 373 6.11 -1.91 -11.70
CA TYR A 373 6.13 -0.54 -12.23
C TYR A 373 7.46 -0.15 -12.88
N ILE A 374 8.60 -0.38 -12.22
CA ILE A 374 9.90 -0.01 -12.80
C ILE A 374 10.13 -0.72 -14.15
N PRO A 375 10.01 -2.07 -14.28
CA PRO A 375 10.17 -2.73 -15.56
C PRO A 375 9.16 -2.28 -16.63
N LEU A 376 7.90 -2.05 -16.26
CA LEU A 376 6.90 -1.54 -17.20
C LEU A 376 7.23 -0.12 -17.68
N ILE A 377 7.75 0.75 -16.81
CA ILE A 377 8.21 2.10 -17.18
C ILE A 377 9.36 1.97 -18.19
N LEU A 378 10.39 1.18 -17.88
CA LEU A 378 11.53 0.97 -18.77
C LEU A 378 11.10 0.40 -20.13
N LEU A 379 10.22 -0.60 -20.14
CA LEU A 379 9.66 -1.18 -21.37
C LEU A 379 8.91 -0.11 -22.18
N THR A 380 8.08 0.70 -21.53
CA THR A 380 7.35 1.79 -22.19
C THR A 380 8.29 2.81 -22.81
N LEU A 381 9.36 3.20 -22.10
CA LEU A 381 10.38 4.11 -22.62
C LEU A 381 11.10 3.51 -23.84
N VAL A 382 11.47 2.24 -23.79
CA VAL A 382 12.11 1.55 -24.93
C VAL A 382 11.18 1.49 -26.14
N VAL A 383 9.89 1.16 -25.95
CA VAL A 383 8.90 1.12 -27.04
C VAL A 383 8.72 2.50 -27.66
N LEU A 384 8.59 3.55 -26.85
CA LEU A 384 8.44 4.93 -27.34
C LEU A 384 9.70 5.43 -28.04
N LEU A 385 10.89 5.07 -27.54
CA LEU A 385 12.16 5.43 -28.16
C LEU A 385 12.32 4.74 -29.52
N ALA A 386 12.08 3.42 -29.58
CA ALA A 386 12.14 2.65 -30.83
C ALA A 386 11.13 3.17 -31.85
N PHE A 387 9.92 3.53 -31.42
CA PHE A 387 8.90 4.14 -32.28
C PHE A 387 9.36 5.48 -32.87
N ASN A 388 9.98 6.35 -32.06
CA ASN A 388 10.49 7.64 -32.54
C ASN A 388 11.69 7.49 -33.48
N ILE A 389 12.61 6.56 -33.20
CA ILE A 389 13.77 6.27 -34.06
C ILE A 389 13.32 5.71 -35.42
N THR A 390 12.41 4.72 -35.43
CA THR A 390 11.92 4.11 -36.67
C THR A 390 11.17 5.13 -37.54
N ARG A 391 10.43 6.06 -36.92
CA ARG A 391 9.77 7.15 -37.62
C ARG A 391 10.76 8.19 -38.18
N ALA A 392 11.77 8.58 -37.41
CA ALA A 392 12.81 9.48 -37.87
C ALA A 392 13.57 8.88 -39.08
N ASN A 393 13.98 7.61 -38.97
CA ASN A 393 14.70 6.90 -40.04
C ASN A 393 13.81 6.59 -41.25
N GLY A 394 12.52 6.32 -41.05
CA GLY A 394 11.55 6.14 -42.13
C GLY A 394 11.25 7.43 -42.90
N GLY A 395 11.27 8.58 -42.22
CA GLY A 395 11.15 9.91 -42.84
C GLY A 395 12.33 10.23 -43.76
N ILE A 396 13.55 9.87 -43.35
CA ILE A 396 14.78 10.04 -44.14
C ILE A 396 14.74 9.20 -45.44
N ARG A 397 14.15 8.00 -45.39
CA ARG A 397 14.07 7.08 -46.55
C ARG A 397 13.05 7.52 -47.61
N TYR A 398 12.03 8.28 -47.24
CA TYR A 398 11.04 8.83 -48.18
C TYR A 398 11.55 10.10 -48.91
N GLN A 399 12.43 10.89 -48.28
CA GLN A 399 13.01 12.08 -48.92
C GLN A 399 14.04 11.76 -50.02
N THR A 400 14.76 10.63 -49.91
CA THR A 400 15.74 10.22 -50.93
C THR A 400 15.13 9.63 -52.19
N TRP A 401 13.85 9.20 -52.15
CA TRP A 401 13.15 8.68 -53.32
C TRP A 401 12.38 9.76 -54.10
N GLY A 402 11.92 10.83 -53.43
CA GLY A 402 11.17 11.93 -54.05
C GLY A 402 12.01 12.91 -54.88
N THR A 403 13.34 12.87 -54.76
CA THR A 403 14.26 13.81 -55.43
C THR A 403 14.80 13.31 -56.78
N LYS A 404 14.48 12.09 -57.21
CA LYS A 404 14.98 11.53 -58.49
C LYS A 404 14.02 11.59 -59.70
N HIS A 405 12.78 12.06 -59.55
CA HIS A 405 11.77 12.01 -60.64
C HIS A 405 11.36 13.35 -61.26
N SER A 406 12.07 14.46 -61.02
CA SER A 406 11.73 15.76 -61.65
C SER A 406 12.83 16.27 -62.59
N ARG A 407 13.09 15.55 -63.69
CA ARG A 407 13.72 16.10 -64.90
C ARG A 407 13.21 15.34 -66.13
N GLN A 408 12.14 15.82 -66.75
CA GLN A 408 11.84 15.50 -68.15
C GLN A 408 11.10 16.67 -68.80
N GLY A 409 11.52 16.97 -70.05
CA GLY A 409 11.42 18.24 -70.75
C GLY A 409 10.02 18.81 -71.01
N THR A 410 9.97 20.13 -71.07
CA THR A 410 8.93 20.95 -71.71
C THR A 410 9.28 21.20 -73.18
N PRO A 411 8.37 20.96 -74.15
CA PRO A 411 8.45 21.53 -75.50
C PRO A 411 7.72 22.88 -75.56
N GLU A 412 8.31 23.85 -76.27
CA GLU A 412 7.70 25.14 -76.65
C GLU A 412 6.47 24.98 -77.58
N PRO A 413 5.55 25.97 -77.58
CA PRO A 413 4.75 26.28 -78.75
C PRO A 413 5.04 27.69 -79.34
N PRO A 414 4.71 27.92 -80.63
CA PRO A 414 5.29 28.98 -81.45
C PRO A 414 4.56 30.33 -81.39
N HIS A 415 5.35 31.39 -81.63
CA HIS A 415 4.90 32.76 -81.88
C HIS A 415 4.22 32.90 -83.25
N GLU A 416 3.06 33.56 -83.29
CA GLU A 416 2.45 34.06 -84.51
C GLU A 416 2.28 35.58 -84.42
N LEU A 417 2.81 36.28 -85.43
CA LEU A 417 2.78 37.73 -85.57
C LEU A 417 1.42 38.21 -86.08
N THR A 418 0.96 39.36 -85.60
CA THR A 418 0.18 40.27 -86.45
C THR A 418 0.50 41.73 -86.15
N ARG A 419 0.52 42.47 -87.25
CA ARG A 419 1.12 43.78 -87.50
C ARG A 419 -0.01 44.80 -87.61
N GLY A 420 0.13 45.96 -86.98
CA GLY A 420 -0.82 47.08 -87.10
C GLY A 420 -0.15 48.39 -86.74
N ASN A 421 -0.05 49.27 -87.73
CA ASN A 421 0.83 50.43 -87.82
C ASN A 421 0.16 51.73 -87.31
N SER A 422 0.96 52.57 -86.63
CA SER A 422 1.07 54.04 -86.73
C SER A 422 -0.16 54.94 -86.82
N SER A 423 -0.30 55.91 -85.90
CA SER A 423 0.11 57.33 -86.11
C SER A 423 -0.46 58.28 -85.03
N HIS A 424 0.41 59.00 -84.31
CA HIS A 424 0.45 60.48 -84.21
C HIS A 424 1.37 60.94 -83.06
N ALA A 425 1.94 62.12 -83.25
CA ALA A 425 3.19 62.62 -82.69
C ALA A 425 3.01 63.54 -81.47
N ALA A 426 4.13 63.70 -80.76
CA ALA A 426 4.58 64.85 -79.95
C ALA A 426 3.76 65.22 -78.71
N ASP A 427 4.30 64.97 -77.52
CA ASP A 427 5.08 66.00 -76.81
C ASP A 427 5.82 65.41 -75.61
N ALA A 428 6.99 65.99 -75.34
CA ALA A 428 7.92 65.58 -74.30
C ALA A 428 7.56 66.21 -72.96
N GLU A 429 7.49 65.41 -71.89
CA GLU A 429 8.12 65.74 -70.62
C GLU A 429 8.18 64.51 -69.70
N SER A 430 9.36 64.28 -69.15
CA SER A 430 9.74 63.15 -68.31
C SER A 430 9.30 63.35 -66.86
N PHE A 431 8.48 62.44 -66.33
CA PHE A 431 8.27 62.29 -64.88
C PHE A 431 8.50 60.82 -64.46
N LEU A 432 9.44 60.64 -63.54
CA LEU A 432 9.78 59.37 -62.87
C LEU A 432 8.73 59.02 -61.79
N PRO A 433 8.46 57.72 -61.50
CA PRO A 433 7.57 57.32 -60.41
C PRO A 433 8.29 57.09 -59.06
N GLU A 434 7.49 57.20 -57.99
CA GLU A 434 7.79 57.16 -56.54
C GLU A 434 8.38 55.85 -55.98
N PRO A 435 8.95 55.88 -54.76
CA PRO A 435 9.05 54.71 -53.89
C PRO A 435 8.05 54.74 -52.70
N ALA A 436 7.32 53.62 -52.61
CA ALA A 436 6.88 52.89 -51.42
C ALA A 436 6.76 53.60 -50.04
N SER A 437 5.52 53.70 -49.55
CA SER A 437 5.23 53.59 -48.11
C SER A 437 3.92 52.83 -47.85
N LYS A 438 3.99 51.89 -46.89
CA LYS A 438 2.94 50.94 -46.48
C LYS A 438 1.89 51.62 -45.57
N PRO A 439 0.60 51.22 -45.60
CA PRO A 439 -0.36 51.64 -44.58
C PRO A 439 -0.55 50.63 -43.44
N ARG A 440 -1.08 51.21 -42.35
CA ARG A 440 -1.26 50.78 -40.96
C ARG A 440 -2.27 49.66 -40.70
N GLU A 441 -2.13 49.14 -39.49
CA GLU A 441 -2.95 48.19 -38.75
C GLU A 441 -4.44 48.56 -38.59
N HIS A 442 -5.30 47.55 -38.64
CA HIS A 442 -6.60 47.58 -37.98
C HIS A 442 -6.85 46.26 -37.22
N CYS A 443 -7.21 46.39 -35.94
CA CYS A 443 -7.34 45.30 -34.98
C CYS A 443 -8.84 45.10 -34.69
N SER A 444 -9.43 43.99 -35.12
CA SER A 444 -10.80 43.59 -34.74
C SER A 444 -10.77 42.33 -33.86
N ARG A 445 -11.39 42.44 -32.69
CA ARG A 445 -11.54 41.39 -31.66
C ARG A 445 -12.48 40.28 -32.15
N GLY A 446 -11.98 39.04 -32.20
CA GLY A 446 -12.78 37.82 -32.30
C GLY A 446 -12.45 36.86 -31.16
N ARG A 447 -13.43 36.53 -30.31
CA ARG A 447 -13.32 35.49 -29.26
C ARG A 447 -13.21 34.11 -29.92
N SER A 448 -12.16 33.36 -29.61
CA SER A 448 -12.05 31.94 -30.00
C SER A 448 -12.45 31.05 -28.82
N TYR A 449 -13.54 30.30 -28.96
CA TYR A 449 -13.90 29.21 -28.04
C TYR A 449 -12.89 28.06 -28.17
N SER A 450 -12.39 27.57 -27.03
CA SER A 450 -11.60 26.33 -26.97
C SER A 450 -12.50 25.14 -27.36
N SER A 451 -12.05 24.30 -28.29
CA SER A 451 -12.80 23.11 -28.68
C SER A 451 -12.81 22.08 -27.55
N PRO A 452 -13.97 21.50 -27.17
CA PRO A 452 -14.04 20.49 -26.12
C PRO A 452 -13.44 19.16 -26.57
N TRP A 453 -12.94 18.38 -25.61
CA TRP A 453 -12.36 17.06 -25.89
C TRP A 453 -13.49 16.06 -26.11
N ILE A 454 -13.49 15.41 -27.27
CA ILE A 454 -14.54 14.48 -27.69
C ILE A 454 -13.96 13.09 -27.78
N TRP A 455 -14.48 12.16 -26.97
CA TRP A 455 -14.16 10.74 -27.05
C TRP A 455 -15.32 9.96 -27.64
N ARG A 456 -15.00 9.13 -28.64
CA ARG A 456 -15.97 8.24 -29.29
C ARG A 456 -15.53 6.80 -29.05
N PHE A 457 -16.44 5.97 -28.56
CA PHE A 457 -16.21 4.54 -28.38
C PHE A 457 -17.46 3.75 -28.79
N SER A 458 -17.28 2.47 -29.05
CA SER A 458 -18.35 1.54 -29.43
C SER A 458 -18.59 0.59 -28.26
N LEU A 459 -19.82 0.54 -27.77
CA LEU A 459 -20.25 -0.41 -26.74
C LEU A 459 -21.52 -1.12 -27.24
N ALA A 460 -21.51 -2.46 -27.26
CA ALA A 460 -22.61 -3.29 -27.76
C ALA A 460 -23.13 -2.85 -29.16
N GLY A 461 -22.20 -2.65 -30.10
CA GLY A 461 -22.52 -2.25 -31.48
C GLY A 461 -22.98 -0.79 -31.66
N HIS A 462 -23.13 -0.03 -30.58
CA HIS A 462 -23.60 1.36 -30.65
C HIS A 462 -22.46 2.34 -30.35
N ARG A 463 -22.27 3.32 -31.24
CA ARG A 463 -21.33 4.43 -31.04
C ARG A 463 -21.86 5.39 -29.96
N ARG A 464 -21.06 5.62 -28.92
CA ARG A 464 -21.32 6.61 -27.86
C ARG A 464 -20.27 7.73 -27.90
N ARG A 465 -20.66 8.91 -27.43
CA ARG A 465 -19.83 10.13 -27.42
C ARG A 465 -19.86 10.75 -26.02
N ILE A 466 -18.68 11.01 -25.45
CA ILE A 466 -18.51 11.80 -24.23
C ILE A 466 -17.75 13.09 -24.61
N THR A 467 -18.20 14.22 -24.08
CA THR A 467 -17.60 15.53 -24.32
C THR A 467 -17.24 16.17 -22.97
N LEU A 468 -15.96 16.49 -22.75
CA LEU A 468 -15.47 17.13 -21.53
C LEU A 468 -14.85 18.52 -21.83
N PRO A 469 -15.04 19.52 -20.95
CA PRO A 469 -14.41 20.83 -21.10
C PRO A 469 -12.89 20.75 -20.89
N ASN A 470 -12.13 21.56 -21.65
CA ASN A 470 -10.67 21.58 -21.63
C ASN A 470 -10.13 22.35 -20.40
N PRO A 471 -9.38 21.73 -19.46
CA PRO A 471 -8.91 22.41 -18.25
C PRO A 471 -7.66 23.28 -18.44
N PHE A 472 -6.98 23.24 -19.60
CA PHE A 472 -5.80 24.07 -19.89
C PHE A 472 -6.08 24.99 -21.08
N GLY A 473 -6.76 26.11 -20.82
CA GLY A 473 -6.93 27.21 -21.78
C GLY A 473 -5.67 28.07 -21.88
N ILE A 474 -4.58 27.53 -22.43
CA ILE A 474 -3.41 28.33 -22.80
C ILE A 474 -3.58 28.77 -24.25
N CYS A 475 -3.64 30.08 -24.49
CA CYS A 475 -3.68 30.70 -25.81
C CYS A 475 -2.44 30.31 -26.64
N GLN A 476 -2.58 29.31 -27.51
CA GLN A 476 -1.70 29.15 -28.67
C GLN A 476 -2.45 29.61 -29.92
N ARG A 477 -1.98 30.73 -30.48
CA ARG A 477 -2.47 31.35 -31.71
C ARG A 477 -2.06 30.46 -32.88
N SER A 478 -2.95 29.58 -33.34
CA SER A 478 -2.74 28.78 -34.55
C SER A 478 -2.96 29.65 -35.79
N ARG A 479 -1.87 30.08 -36.43
CA ARG A 479 -1.92 30.46 -37.85
C ARG A 479 -2.20 29.19 -38.65
N VAL A 480 -3.35 29.16 -39.29
CA VAL A 480 -3.69 28.19 -40.33
C VAL A 480 -2.80 28.50 -41.53
N ASP A 481 -1.69 27.79 -41.65
CA ASP A 481 -1.02 27.60 -42.93
C ASP A 481 -1.20 26.14 -43.36
N ARG A 482 -2.17 25.96 -44.27
CA ARG A 482 -2.28 24.76 -45.09
C ARG A 482 -1.01 24.70 -45.95
N ARG A 483 -0.25 23.62 -45.79
CA ARG A 483 1.00 23.29 -46.51
C ARG A 483 2.22 24.09 -46.06
N SER A 484 2.79 23.69 -44.93
CA SER A 484 4.23 23.85 -44.71
C SER A 484 4.79 22.60 -44.06
N SER A 485 5.64 21.91 -44.81
CA SER A 485 6.78 21.11 -44.38
C SER A 485 6.67 20.53 -42.97
N GLN A 486 6.44 19.22 -42.95
CA GLN A 486 6.85 18.26 -41.94
C GLN A 486 8.34 18.50 -41.59
N ARG A 487 8.63 19.56 -40.84
CA ARG A 487 9.96 19.88 -40.31
C ARG A 487 10.13 19.08 -39.05
N ASP A 488 11.22 18.33 -39.01
CA ASP A 488 11.69 17.50 -37.92
C ASP A 488 11.59 18.23 -36.58
N VAL A 489 10.52 17.94 -35.84
CA VAL A 489 10.57 18.03 -34.38
C VAL A 489 11.49 16.88 -33.99
N GLY A 490 12.75 17.20 -33.67
CA GLY A 490 13.82 16.22 -33.47
C GLY A 490 13.36 15.03 -32.63
N GLY A 491 13.85 13.82 -32.96
CA GLY A 491 13.37 12.56 -32.37
C GLY A 491 13.29 12.56 -30.84
N LEU A 492 14.16 13.33 -30.18
CA LEU A 492 14.13 13.55 -28.72
C LEU A 492 12.91 14.35 -28.23
N VAL A 493 12.56 15.45 -28.90
CA VAL A 493 11.38 16.27 -28.55
C VAL A 493 10.11 15.47 -28.82
N GLY A 494 10.07 14.72 -29.92
CA GLY A 494 8.96 13.80 -30.22
C GLY A 494 8.79 12.75 -29.12
N PHE A 495 9.88 12.09 -28.72
CA PHE A 495 9.92 11.11 -27.64
C PHE A 495 9.44 11.67 -26.30
N LEU A 496 9.96 12.82 -25.85
CA LEU A 496 9.56 13.41 -24.58
C LEU A 496 8.07 13.79 -24.57
N GLN A 497 7.53 14.27 -25.70
CA GLN A 497 6.09 14.51 -25.84
C GLN A 497 5.27 13.22 -25.77
N ASP A 498 5.74 12.13 -26.40
CA ASP A 498 5.08 10.82 -26.29
C ASP A 498 5.06 10.32 -24.84
N VAL A 499 6.20 10.41 -24.14
CA VAL A 499 6.33 10.01 -22.73
C VAL A 499 5.35 10.80 -21.86
N GLY A 500 5.34 12.13 -22.00
CA GLY A 500 4.41 12.98 -21.25
C GLY A 500 2.95 12.58 -21.47
N MET A 501 2.55 12.35 -22.73
CA MET A 501 1.17 12.00 -23.10
C MET A 501 0.72 10.63 -22.59
N VAL A 502 1.65 9.66 -22.48
CA VAL A 502 1.35 8.34 -21.92
C VAL A 502 1.35 8.36 -20.38
N ALA A 503 2.22 9.18 -19.76
CA ALA A 503 2.42 9.17 -18.31
C ALA A 503 1.37 9.96 -17.52
N TRP A 504 0.88 11.11 -18.02
CA TRP A 504 -0.01 11.96 -17.22
C TRP A 504 -1.34 11.29 -16.82
N PRO A 505 -2.03 10.50 -17.69
CA PRO A 505 -3.31 9.89 -17.30
C PRO A 505 -3.20 8.87 -16.15
N PRO A 506 -2.30 7.86 -16.20
CA PRO A 506 -2.17 6.91 -15.09
C PRO A 506 -1.61 7.56 -13.81
N ILE A 507 -0.79 8.61 -13.91
CA ILE A 507 -0.36 9.39 -12.74
C ILE A 507 -1.56 10.08 -12.09
N LEU A 508 -2.45 10.70 -12.86
CA LEU A 508 -3.67 11.30 -12.31
C LEU A 508 -4.60 10.25 -11.70
N VAL A 509 -4.71 9.06 -12.31
CA VAL A 509 -5.48 7.96 -11.73
C VAL A 509 -4.87 7.52 -10.39
N PHE A 510 -3.55 7.33 -10.33
CA PHE A 510 -2.85 7.00 -9.09
C PHE A 510 -3.08 8.07 -8.02
N LEU A 511 -2.90 9.36 -8.35
CA LEU A 511 -3.13 10.46 -7.42
C LEU A 511 -4.59 10.55 -6.96
N GLY A 512 -5.54 10.27 -7.86
CA GLY A 512 -6.96 10.21 -7.53
C GLY A 512 -7.29 9.07 -6.57
N ILE A 513 -6.72 7.87 -6.80
CA ILE A 513 -6.84 6.73 -5.90
C ILE A 513 -6.23 7.06 -4.54
N SER A 514 -5.01 7.57 -4.53
CA SER A 514 -4.29 7.89 -3.29
C SER A 514 -5.00 8.99 -2.50
N PHE A 515 -5.53 10.02 -3.16
CA PHE A 515 -6.35 11.04 -2.52
C PHE A 515 -7.64 10.45 -1.92
N TRP A 516 -8.31 9.56 -2.66
CA TRP A 516 -9.52 8.91 -2.18
C TRP A 516 -9.24 8.03 -0.96
N VAL A 517 -8.22 7.16 -1.01
CA VAL A 517 -7.83 6.29 0.10
C VAL A 517 -7.36 7.09 1.32
N MET A 518 -6.62 8.17 1.13
CA MET A 518 -6.12 8.96 2.26
C MET A 518 -7.21 9.77 2.97
N ARG A 519 -8.38 9.95 2.34
CA ARG A 519 -9.50 10.72 2.89
C ARG A 519 -10.56 9.84 3.57
N TRP A 520 -10.67 8.58 3.19
CA TRP A 520 -11.73 7.67 3.61
C TRP A 520 -11.21 6.50 4.43
#